data_AF-A0A1I1KXP9-F1
#
_entry.id   AF-A0A1I1KXP9-F1
#
_cell.length_a   1.000
_cell.length_b   1.000
_cell.length_c   1.000
_cell.angle_alpha   90.00
_cell.angle_beta   90.00
_cell.angle_gamma   90.00
#
_symmetry.space_group_name_H-M   'P 1'
#
loop_
_entity.id
_entity.type
_entity.pdbx_description
1 polymer ?
#
loop_
_entity_poly.entity_id
_entity_poly.type
_entity_poly.pdbx_seq_one_letter_code
_entity_poly.pdbx_strand_id
1 'polypeptide(L)'
;MKTCPYCGSGIKQLLSSYYCDFCELGIPREDIQEKGKRKDFLPELQPTVQDLSKSTREFMRLSIIELVLLLKLARKERANLYNQRYIFIQAIKQGALEYREGEQYTFIEYEKMTRKCFVLENLIRERMGYYPTFITNSFIWKLAERMINSLQKDMVIRPSKHR
;
A
#
# COMPACT_ATOMS: atom_id res chain seq x y z
N MET A 1 -15.71 19.21 17.23
CA MET A 1 -14.63 20.10 16.75
C MET A 1 -13.89 19.37 15.65
N LYS A 2 -13.79 19.98 14.46
CA LYS A 2 -12.95 19.46 13.37
C LYS A 2 -11.48 19.62 13.77
N THR A 3 -10.69 18.59 13.57
CA THR A 3 -9.30 18.51 14.04
C THR A 3 -8.36 18.03 12.96
N CYS A 4 -7.11 18.46 13.05
CA CYS A 4 -6.02 18.04 12.19
C CYS A 4 -5.72 16.54 12.40
N PRO A 5 -5.58 15.72 11.33
CA PRO A 5 -5.27 14.28 11.45
C PRO A 5 -3.88 13.99 12.05
N TYR A 6 -2.98 14.98 12.05
CA TYR A 6 -1.60 14.82 12.50
C TYR A 6 -1.42 15.21 13.97
N CYS A 7 -1.81 16.43 14.34
CA CYS A 7 -1.59 16.97 15.68
C CYS A 7 -2.83 17.08 16.55
N GLY A 8 -4.03 16.81 16.02
CA GLY A 8 -5.30 16.93 16.75
C GLY A 8 -5.76 18.36 17.08
N SER A 9 -5.03 19.39 16.69
CA SER A 9 -5.43 20.79 16.86
C SER A 9 -6.68 21.14 16.05
N GLY A 10 -7.44 22.14 16.49
CA GLY A 10 -8.56 22.68 15.71
C GLY A 10 -8.08 23.27 14.38
N ILE A 11 -8.85 23.05 13.32
CA ILE A 11 -8.55 23.58 11.98
C ILE A 11 -9.38 24.82 11.68
N LYS A 12 -8.77 25.80 11.01
CA LYS A 12 -9.45 26.99 10.51
C LYS A 12 -9.95 26.74 9.09
N GLN A 13 -11.15 27.20 8.79
CA GLN A 13 -11.67 27.22 7.44
C GLN A 13 -11.34 28.58 6.82
N LEU A 14 -10.55 28.58 5.74
CA LEU A 14 -10.17 29.77 4.98
C LEU A 14 -10.73 29.63 3.57
N LEU A 15 -11.80 30.38 3.27
CA LEU A 15 -12.54 30.31 2.00
C LEU A 15 -12.96 28.86 1.67
N SER A 16 -12.25 28.23 0.72
CA SER A 16 -12.46 26.86 0.23
C SER A 16 -11.46 25.83 0.79
N SER A 17 -10.56 26.23 1.70
CA SER A 17 -9.48 25.39 2.23
C SER A 17 -9.56 25.25 3.75
N TYR A 18 -8.97 24.19 4.29
CA TYR A 18 -8.79 24.01 5.71
C TYR A 18 -7.30 24.07 6.04
N TYR A 19 -6.95 24.79 7.09
CA TYR A 19 -5.56 24.99 7.49
C TYR A 19 -5.37 24.67 8.97
N CYS A 20 -4.27 23.98 9.28
CA CYS A 20 -3.83 23.72 10.64
C CYS A 20 -2.65 24.64 10.98
N ASP A 21 -2.83 25.57 11.90
CA ASP A 21 -1.75 26.49 12.31
C ASP A 21 -0.56 25.77 12.95
N PHE A 22 -0.82 24.71 13.73
CA PHE A 22 0.26 23.98 14.41
C PHE A 22 1.15 23.18 13.46
N CYS A 23 0.55 22.57 12.42
CA CYS A 23 1.31 21.80 11.42
C CYS A 23 1.76 22.66 10.24
N GLU A 24 1.32 23.91 10.18
CA GLU A 24 1.51 24.83 9.06
C GLU A 24 1.08 24.24 7.70
N LEU A 25 0.02 23.43 7.70
CA LEU A 25 -0.37 22.60 6.56
C LEU A 25 -1.83 22.79 6.17
N GLY A 26 -2.07 22.84 4.86
CA GLY A 26 -3.40 22.71 4.27
C GLY A 26 -3.91 21.27 4.38
N ILE A 27 -5.07 21.08 5.01
CA ILE A 27 -5.67 19.78 5.25
C ILE A 27 -6.78 19.53 4.21
N PRO A 28 -6.67 18.48 3.37
CA PRO A 28 -7.74 18.07 2.47
C PRO A 28 -9.02 17.78 3.24
N ARG A 29 -10.18 18.02 2.62
CA ARG A 29 -11.48 17.90 3.30
C ARG A 29 -11.74 16.46 3.77
N GLU A 30 -11.33 15.50 2.96
CA GLU A 30 -11.38 14.06 3.19
C GLU A 30 -10.49 13.58 4.35
N ASP A 31 -9.48 14.37 4.72
CA ASP A 31 -8.52 14.03 5.76
C ASP A 31 -8.86 14.64 7.12
N ILE A 32 -9.87 15.52 7.18
CA ILE A 32 -10.32 16.16 8.40
C ILE A 32 -10.86 15.11 9.37
N GLN A 33 -10.38 15.17 10.61
CA GLN A 33 -10.83 14.29 11.68
C GLN A 33 -11.73 15.05 12.64
N GLU A 34 -12.28 14.33 13.62
CA GLU A 34 -13.04 14.91 14.71
C GLU A 34 -12.46 14.52 16.06
N LYS A 35 -12.53 15.45 17.02
CA LYS A 35 -12.20 15.19 18.44
C LYS A 35 -10.80 14.59 18.66
N GLY A 36 -9.82 14.97 17.83
CA GLY A 36 -8.43 14.53 17.98
C GLY A 36 -8.15 13.10 17.50
N LYS A 37 -9.09 12.49 16.76
CA LYS A 37 -8.91 11.18 16.13
C LYS A 37 -7.82 11.21 15.06
N ARG A 38 -7.24 10.03 14.81
CA ARG A 38 -6.25 9.79 13.75
C ARG A 38 -6.95 9.41 12.45
N LYS A 39 -6.32 9.74 11.32
CA LYS A 39 -6.75 9.27 10.00
C LYS A 39 -6.62 7.74 9.92
N ASP A 40 -7.67 7.10 9.44
CA ASP A 40 -7.65 5.68 9.11
C ASP A 40 -7.02 5.45 7.73
N PHE A 41 -6.16 4.46 7.64
CA PHE A 41 -5.45 4.06 6.41
C PHE A 41 -5.80 2.63 6.00
N LEU A 42 -6.75 1.98 6.67
CA LEU A 42 -7.26 0.68 6.23
C LEU A 42 -8.11 0.87 4.97
N PRO A 43 -7.88 0.07 3.92
CA PRO A 43 -8.66 0.15 2.71
C PRO A 43 -10.05 -0.46 2.92
N GLU A 44 -11.06 0.13 2.29
CA GLU A 44 -12.43 -0.41 2.28
C GLU A 44 -12.49 -1.76 1.52
N LEU A 45 -11.69 -1.89 0.45
CA LEU A 45 -11.62 -3.07 -0.40
C LEU A 45 -10.20 -3.60 -0.48
N GLN A 46 -10.05 -4.92 -0.46
CA GLN A 46 -8.74 -5.52 -0.68
C GLN A 46 -8.32 -5.36 -2.16
N PRO A 47 -7.03 -5.06 -2.42
CA PRO A 47 -6.52 -5.01 -3.79
C PRO A 47 -6.66 -6.35 -4.52
N THR A 48 -6.82 -6.26 -5.83
CA THR A 48 -7.00 -7.36 -6.77
C THR A 48 -5.80 -7.49 -7.71
N VAL A 49 -5.77 -8.53 -8.55
CA VAL A 49 -4.70 -8.71 -9.55
C VAL A 49 -4.73 -7.57 -10.59
N GLN A 50 -5.91 -7.06 -10.93
CA GLN A 50 -6.10 -5.94 -11.85
C GLN A 50 -5.36 -4.69 -11.36
N ASP A 51 -5.30 -4.49 -10.04
CA ASP A 51 -4.62 -3.35 -9.43
C ASP A 51 -3.10 -3.37 -9.63
N LEU A 52 -2.50 -4.51 -10.01
CA LEU A 52 -1.09 -4.58 -10.40
C LEU A 52 -0.79 -3.81 -11.69
N SER A 53 -1.81 -3.48 -12.48
CA SER A 53 -1.66 -2.66 -13.69
C SER A 53 -1.37 -1.18 -13.39
N LYS A 54 -1.76 -0.68 -12.20
CA LYS A 54 -1.58 0.72 -11.77
C LYS A 54 -0.15 1.23 -11.97
N SER A 55 -0.01 2.49 -12.37
CA SER A 55 1.28 3.15 -12.51
C SER A 55 1.97 3.35 -11.15
N THR A 56 3.29 3.60 -11.17
CA THR A 56 4.03 3.92 -9.94
C THR A 56 3.45 5.13 -9.21
N ARG A 57 2.96 6.14 -9.95
CA ARG A 57 2.30 7.34 -9.38
C ARG A 57 1.03 6.99 -8.62
N GLU A 58 0.28 6.01 -9.10
CA GLU A 58 -0.92 5.52 -8.41
C GLU A 58 -0.55 4.69 -7.18
N PHE A 59 0.46 3.83 -7.26
CA PHE A 59 0.97 3.10 -6.09
C PHE A 59 1.46 4.02 -4.98
N MET A 60 2.11 5.13 -5.30
CA MET A 60 2.57 6.12 -4.32
C MET A 60 1.44 6.70 -3.47
N ARG A 61 0.19 6.66 -3.93
CA ARG A 61 -1.00 7.16 -3.22
C ARG A 61 -1.67 6.13 -2.32
N LEU A 62 -1.37 4.84 -2.50
CA LEU A 62 -1.97 3.77 -1.69
C LEU A 62 -1.43 3.80 -0.26
N SER A 63 -2.15 3.22 0.69
CA SER A 63 -1.68 2.99 2.06
C SER A 63 -0.59 1.91 2.12
N ILE A 64 0.09 1.79 3.27
CA ILE A 64 1.14 0.77 3.45
C ILE A 64 0.57 -0.66 3.39
N ILE A 65 -0.63 -0.89 3.93
CA ILE A 65 -1.27 -2.21 3.92
C ILE A 65 -1.66 -2.62 2.50
N GLU A 66 -2.16 -1.68 1.68
CA GLU A 66 -2.46 -1.93 0.27
C GLU A 66 -1.20 -2.29 -0.52
N LEU A 67 -0.08 -1.58 -0.30
CA LEU A 67 1.19 -1.90 -0.94
C LEU A 67 1.69 -3.31 -0.57
N VAL A 68 1.57 -3.69 0.71
CA VAL A 68 1.93 -5.04 1.18
C VAL A 68 1.05 -6.11 0.53
N LEU A 69 -0.26 -5.88 0.44
CA LEU A 69 -1.21 -6.80 -0.20
C LEU A 69 -0.89 -6.96 -1.70
N LEU A 70 -0.63 -5.85 -2.40
CA LEU A 70 -0.21 -5.87 -3.80
C LEU A 70 1.12 -6.58 -3.99
N LEU A 71 2.11 -6.39 -3.11
CA LEU A 71 3.39 -7.09 -3.21
C LEU A 71 3.20 -8.62 -3.08
N LYS A 72 2.29 -9.05 -2.20
CA LYS A 72 1.94 -10.47 -2.08
C LYS A 72 1.33 -11.01 -3.38
N LEU A 73 0.39 -10.27 -3.98
CA LEU A 73 -0.21 -10.65 -5.26
C LEU A 73 0.83 -10.67 -6.39
N ALA A 74 1.64 -9.62 -6.51
CA ALA A 74 2.68 -9.52 -7.52
C ALA A 74 3.68 -10.68 -7.45
N ARG A 75 4.13 -11.05 -6.24
CA ARG A 75 5.04 -12.19 -6.04
C ARG A 75 4.39 -13.52 -6.43
N LYS A 76 3.10 -13.71 -6.15
CA LYS A 76 2.34 -14.88 -6.57
C LYS A 76 2.23 -14.96 -8.09
N GLU A 77 1.84 -13.87 -8.74
CA GLU A 77 1.73 -13.81 -10.21
C GLU A 77 3.09 -14.04 -10.88
N ARG A 78 4.16 -13.44 -10.36
CA ARG A 78 5.53 -13.66 -10.86
C ARG A 78 5.94 -15.14 -10.79
N ALA A 79 5.62 -15.81 -9.67
CA ALA A 79 5.91 -17.23 -9.51
C ALA A 79 5.09 -18.10 -10.47
N ASN A 80 3.81 -17.77 -10.68
CA ASN A 80 2.96 -18.45 -11.65
C ASN A 80 3.51 -18.33 -13.08
N LEU A 81 3.88 -17.11 -13.50
CA LEU A 81 4.45 -16.85 -14.82
C LEU A 81 5.77 -17.59 -15.03
N TYR A 82 6.64 -17.64 -14.00
CA TYR A 82 7.86 -18.43 -14.05
C TYR A 82 7.58 -19.91 -14.27
N ASN A 83 6.62 -20.48 -13.54
CA ASN A 83 6.24 -21.89 -13.67
C ASN A 83 5.63 -22.19 -15.05
N GLN A 84 4.75 -21.32 -15.55
CA GLN A 84 4.17 -21.45 -16.89
C GLN A 84 5.24 -21.42 -17.97
N ARG A 85 6.17 -20.45 -17.89
CA ARG A 85 7.31 -20.36 -18.79
C ARG A 85 8.16 -21.62 -18.77
N TYR A 86 8.44 -22.15 -17.58
CA TYR A 86 9.18 -23.41 -17.43
C TYR A 86 8.50 -24.56 -18.17
N ILE A 87 7.17 -24.70 -18.04
CA ILE A 87 6.39 -25.73 -18.75
C ILE A 87 6.55 -25.57 -20.27
N PHE A 88 6.40 -24.36 -20.82
CA PHE A 88 6.57 -24.13 -22.26
C PHE A 88 7.98 -24.47 -22.74
N ILE A 89 9.01 -24.11 -21.98
CA ILE A 89 10.40 -24.48 -22.30
C ILE A 89 10.57 -26.01 -22.37
N GLN A 90 9.97 -26.76 -21.44
CA GLN A 90 10.06 -28.22 -21.47
C GLN A 90 9.31 -28.82 -22.67
N ALA A 91 8.12 -28.31 -23.00
CA ALA A 91 7.36 -28.76 -24.15
C ALA A 91 8.12 -28.50 -25.48
N ILE A 92 8.71 -27.32 -25.63
CA ILE A 92 9.54 -26.96 -26.80
C ILE A 92 10.73 -27.92 -26.94
N LYS A 93 11.39 -28.29 -25.83
CA LYS A 93 12.49 -29.27 -25.83
C LYS A 93 12.06 -30.66 -26.27
N GLN A 94 10.79 -31.01 -26.06
CA GLN A 94 10.19 -32.27 -26.52
C GLN A 94 9.66 -32.21 -27.96
N GLY A 95 9.84 -31.08 -28.65
CA GLY A 95 9.49 -30.91 -30.06
C GLY A 95 8.19 -30.13 -30.33
N ALA A 96 7.45 -29.72 -29.28
CA ALA A 96 6.23 -28.93 -29.42
C ALA A 96 6.55 -27.43 -29.65
N LEU A 97 6.96 -27.09 -30.87
CA LEU A 97 7.41 -25.75 -31.26
C LEU A 97 6.29 -24.70 -31.26
N GLU A 98 5.03 -25.12 -31.31
CA GLU A 98 3.84 -24.27 -31.24
C GLU A 98 3.76 -23.46 -29.93
N TYR A 99 4.47 -23.87 -28.88
CA TYR A 99 4.50 -23.16 -27.60
C TYR A 99 5.52 -22.00 -27.54
N ARG A 100 6.25 -21.70 -28.62
CA ARG A 100 7.23 -20.59 -28.65
C ARG A 100 6.59 -19.24 -28.33
N GLU A 101 5.42 -18.96 -28.89
CA GLU A 101 4.69 -17.70 -28.62
C GLU A 101 4.28 -17.61 -27.14
N GLY A 102 3.82 -18.72 -26.56
CA GLY A 102 3.49 -18.80 -25.13
C GLY A 102 4.69 -18.57 -24.22
N GLU A 103 5.85 -19.13 -24.56
CA GLU A 103 7.11 -18.89 -23.84
C GLU A 103 7.51 -17.41 -23.89
N GLN A 104 7.46 -16.80 -25.07
CA GLN A 104 7.82 -15.39 -25.24
C GLN A 104 6.86 -14.47 -24.48
N TYR A 105 5.54 -14.71 -24.57
CA TYR A 105 4.53 -13.95 -23.85
C TYR A 105 4.74 -14.04 -22.33
N THR A 106 4.92 -15.27 -21.81
CA THR A 106 5.14 -15.48 -20.37
C THR A 106 6.44 -14.86 -19.89
N PHE A 107 7.49 -14.80 -20.71
CA PHE A 107 8.72 -14.08 -20.39
C PHE A 107 8.50 -12.57 -20.23
N ILE A 108 7.79 -11.94 -21.17
CA ILE A 108 7.48 -10.49 -21.13
C ILE A 108 6.68 -10.15 -19.87
N GLU A 109 5.63 -10.91 -19.58
CA GLU A 109 4.82 -10.68 -18.38
C GLU A 109 5.59 -10.99 -17.09
N TYR A 110 6.49 -11.99 -17.09
CA TYR A 110 7.38 -12.28 -15.96
C TYR A 110 8.31 -11.10 -15.67
N GLU A 111 8.92 -10.52 -16.71
CA GLU A 111 9.80 -9.35 -16.55
C GLU A 111 9.03 -8.16 -15.96
N LYS A 112 7.86 -7.85 -16.54
CA LYS A 112 6.96 -6.80 -16.06
C LYS A 112 6.59 -7.00 -14.60
N MET A 113 6.21 -8.21 -14.21
CA MET A 113 5.85 -8.50 -12.81
C MET A 113 7.04 -8.44 -11.87
N THR A 114 8.23 -8.82 -12.34
CA THR A 114 9.49 -8.67 -11.58
C THR A 114 9.79 -7.20 -11.28
N ARG A 115 9.67 -6.32 -12.29
CA ARG A 115 9.83 -4.88 -12.10
C ARG A 115 8.76 -4.31 -11.16
N LYS A 116 7.51 -4.77 -11.26
CA LYS A 116 6.42 -4.37 -10.34
C LYS A 116 6.70 -4.78 -8.89
N CYS A 117 7.21 -5.98 -8.64
CA CYS A 117 7.64 -6.40 -7.31
C CYS A 117 8.69 -5.43 -6.75
N PHE A 118 9.70 -5.07 -7.56
CA PHE A 118 10.76 -4.16 -7.14
C PHE A 118 10.25 -2.75 -6.82
N VAL A 119 9.31 -2.22 -7.61
CA VAL A 119 8.66 -0.94 -7.32
C VAL A 119 7.93 -0.99 -5.97
N LEU A 120 7.11 -2.03 -5.75
CA LEU A 120 6.35 -2.17 -4.50
C LEU A 120 7.27 -2.35 -3.29
N GLU A 121 8.35 -3.13 -3.42
CA GLU A 121 9.36 -3.32 -2.37
C GLU A 121 10.00 -1.99 -1.96
N ASN A 122 10.35 -1.13 -2.93
CA ASN A 122 10.94 0.18 -2.63
C ASN A 122 9.94 1.13 -1.97
N LEU A 123 8.70 1.21 -2.45
CA LEU A 123 7.66 2.05 -1.82
C LEU A 123 7.34 1.60 -0.39
N ILE A 124 7.37 0.29 -0.12
CA ILE A 124 7.23 -0.25 1.24
C ILE A 124 8.45 0.14 2.08
N ARG A 125 9.67 -0.02 1.53
CA ARG A 125 10.92 0.33 2.21
C ARG A 125 11.00 1.81 2.57
N GLU A 126 10.53 2.71 1.72
CA GLU A 126 10.45 4.14 1.99
C GLU A 126 9.59 4.46 3.22
N ARG A 127 8.54 3.66 3.47
CA ARG A 127 7.55 3.93 4.54
C ARG A 127 7.85 3.17 5.83
N MET A 128 8.43 1.98 5.75
CA MET A 128 8.70 1.11 6.90
C MET A 128 10.20 1.00 7.24
N GLY A 129 11.09 1.49 6.39
CA GLY A 129 12.54 1.29 6.48
C GLY A 129 13.04 -0.05 5.92
N TYR A 130 12.14 -1.00 5.68
CA TYR A 130 12.43 -2.33 5.11
C TYR A 130 11.23 -2.84 4.31
N TYR A 131 11.42 -3.88 3.48
CA TYR A 131 10.32 -4.62 2.87
C TYR A 131 10.25 -6.04 3.44
N PRO A 132 9.06 -6.60 3.66
CA PRO A 132 8.92 -7.97 4.16
C PRO A 132 9.35 -8.97 3.09
N THR A 133 10.31 -9.84 3.42
CA THR A 133 10.71 -10.97 2.57
C THR A 133 9.59 -12.00 2.47
N PHE A 134 8.88 -12.26 3.58
CA PHE A 134 7.74 -13.18 3.63
C PHE A 134 6.46 -12.44 4.05
N ILE A 135 5.41 -12.55 3.23
CA ILE A 135 4.11 -11.91 3.49
C ILE A 135 3.05 -13.00 3.75
N THR A 136 3.02 -13.49 4.98
CA THR A 136 2.05 -14.47 5.44
C THR A 136 0.71 -13.81 5.79
N ASN A 137 -0.36 -14.60 5.92
CA ASN A 137 -1.63 -14.09 6.43
C ASN A 137 -1.49 -13.52 7.85
N SER A 138 -0.67 -14.16 8.69
CA SER A 138 -0.37 -13.65 10.05
C SER A 138 0.33 -12.30 10.02
N PHE A 139 1.27 -12.07 9.08
CA PHE A 139 1.92 -10.77 8.92
C PHE A 139 0.91 -9.67 8.59
N ILE A 140 0.04 -9.92 7.61
CA ILE A 140 -1.00 -8.97 7.18
C ILE A 140 -1.96 -8.67 8.33
N TRP A 141 -2.43 -9.71 9.04
CA TRP A 141 -3.35 -9.55 10.17
C TRP A 141 -2.72 -8.72 11.29
N LYS A 142 -1.48 -9.01 11.67
CA LYS A 142 -0.74 -8.23 12.69
C LYS A 142 -0.52 -6.78 12.27
N LEU A 143 -0.26 -6.52 10.98
CA LEU A 143 -0.12 -5.16 10.48
C LEU A 143 -1.45 -4.40 10.59
N ALA A 144 -2.55 -5.00 10.14
CA ALA A 144 -3.89 -4.41 10.26
C ALA A 144 -4.29 -4.19 11.73
N GLU A 145 -4.07 -5.17 12.60
CA GLU A 145 -4.33 -5.06 14.04
C GLU A 145 -3.58 -3.88 14.67
N ARG A 146 -2.29 -3.72 14.34
CA ARG A 146 -1.50 -2.56 14.81
C ARG A 146 -2.07 -1.24 14.33
N MET A 147 -2.54 -1.18 13.08
CA MET A 147 -3.21 0.02 12.54
C MET A 147 -4.49 0.32 13.33
N ILE A 148 -5.37 -0.68 13.53
CA ILE A 148 -6.62 -0.53 14.30
C ILE A 148 -6.34 -0.07 15.73
N ASN A 149 -5.39 -0.72 16.41
CA ASN A 149 -5.05 -0.39 17.79
C ASN A 149 -4.49 1.04 17.91
N SER A 150 -3.74 1.50 16.90
CA SER A 150 -3.21 2.85 16.89
C SER A 150 -4.29 3.94 16.76
N LEU A 151 -5.44 3.62 16.14
CA LEU A 151 -6.57 4.54 15.99
C LEU A 151 -7.31 4.80 17.31
N GLN A 152 -7.20 3.90 18.29
CA GLN A 152 -7.91 4.03 19.57
C GLN A 152 -7.37 5.17 20.44
N LYS A 153 -6.16 5.68 20.16
CA LYS A 153 -5.54 6.76 20.91
C LYS A 153 -5.83 8.12 20.28
N ASP A 154 -6.78 8.82 20.89
CA ASP A 154 -7.07 10.22 20.58
C ASP A 154 -5.96 11.16 21.08
N MET A 155 -5.81 12.29 20.40
CA MET A 155 -4.97 13.38 20.88
C MET A 155 -5.72 14.17 21.96
N VAL A 156 -5.26 14.05 23.21
CA VAL A 156 -5.79 14.78 24.36
C VAL A 156 -4.65 15.50 25.09
N ILE A 157 -4.74 16.83 25.17
CA ILE A 157 -3.83 17.65 25.99
C ILE A 157 -4.44 17.77 27.38
N ARG A 158 -3.73 17.27 28.40
CA ARG A 158 -4.12 17.47 29.79
C ARG A 158 -3.59 18.84 30.25
N PRO A 159 -4.43 19.70 30.84
CA PRO A 159 -3.95 20.96 31.39
C PRO A 159 -2.98 20.70 32.54
N SER A 160 -2.04 21.63 32.74
CA SER A 160 -1.10 21.57 33.87
C SER A 160 -1.88 21.59 35.19
N LYS A 161 -1.48 20.74 36.15
CA LYS A 161 -2.05 20.70 37.50
C LYS A 161 -1.67 21.91 38.36
N HIS A 162 -0.82 22.81 37.86
CA HIS A 162 -0.31 23.99 38.56
C HIS A 162 -0.93 25.30 38.03
N ARG A 163 -2.20 25.28 37.60
CA ARG A 163 -3.00 26.48 37.37
C ARG A 163 -4.18 26.51 38.32
#